data_AF-A0A838K606-F1
#
_entry.id   AF-A0A838K606-F1
#
_cell.length_a   1.000
_cell.length_b   1.000
_cell.length_c   1.000
_cell.angle_alpha   90.00
_cell.angle_beta   90.00
_cell.angle_gamma   90.00
#
_symmetry.space_group_name_H-M   'P 1'
#
loop_
_entity.id
_entity.type
_entity.pdbx_description
1 polymer ?
#
loop_
_entity_poly.entity_id
_entity_poly.type
_entity_poly.pdbx_seq_one_letter_code
_entity_poly.pdbx_strand_id
1 'polypeptide(L)'
;MSTRRALVPGLVLLAAAAGCGLSTPETPVGSPPVIVHERSDSDTTYAGLEVEPGFELPRATLTTDDGARFNLGRDLDRPVTVFFFGYTGCNDVCPLVMSDLTLAVARLPAALRDKVQVLFVTSDP
;
A
#
# COMPACT_ATOMS: atom_id res chain seq x y z
N MET A 1 25.00 48.75 -9.33
CA MET A 1 24.10 49.88 -8.97
C MET A 1 22.67 49.36 -9.09
N SER A 2 22.09 48.78 -8.05
CA SER A 2 21.40 49.41 -6.91
C SER A 2 20.16 50.20 -7.33
N THR A 3 18.98 49.71 -6.95
CA THR A 3 17.87 50.43 -6.26
C THR A 3 16.70 49.44 -6.09
N ARG A 4 16.46 48.88 -4.90
CA ARG A 4 15.81 49.40 -3.66
C ARG A 4 14.40 48.82 -3.52
N ARG A 5 14.28 47.85 -2.60
CA ARG A 5 13.05 47.32 -1.99
C ARG A 5 12.32 48.43 -1.22
N ALA A 6 10.99 48.42 -1.25
CA ALA A 6 10.14 49.12 -0.29
C ALA A 6 9.09 48.15 0.27
N LEU A 7 9.03 48.10 1.60
CA LEU A 7 8.16 47.29 2.42
C LEU A 7 6.71 47.79 2.37
N VAL A 8 5.76 46.86 2.45
CA VAL A 8 4.38 47.14 2.88
C VAL A 8 4.19 46.46 4.24
N PRO A 9 3.86 47.19 5.33
CA PRO A 9 3.47 46.59 6.60
C PRO A 9 1.95 46.41 6.61
N GLY A 10 1.49 45.18 6.83
CA GLY A 10 0.06 44.84 6.92
C GLY A 10 -0.18 43.92 8.09
N LEU A 11 -0.55 44.54 9.22
CA LEU A 11 -0.90 43.97 10.51
C LEU A 11 -2.24 43.21 10.45
N VAL A 12 -2.28 41.93 10.84
CA VAL A 12 -3.49 41.30 11.41
C VAL A 12 -3.10 40.27 12.47
N LEU A 13 -3.43 40.59 13.72
CA LEU A 13 -3.48 39.65 14.86
C LEU A 13 -4.63 38.65 14.65
N LEU A 14 -4.41 37.36 14.94
CA LEU A 14 -5.46 36.50 15.50
C LEU A 14 -4.85 35.48 16.46
N ALA A 15 -5.21 35.62 17.73
CA ALA A 15 -4.89 34.69 18.80
C ALA A 15 -5.71 33.40 18.64
N ALA A 16 -5.07 32.24 18.75
CA ALA A 16 -5.74 30.97 19.01
C ALA A 16 -5.04 30.31 20.20
N ALA A 17 -5.82 30.03 21.25
CA ALA A 17 -5.37 29.45 22.49
C ALA A 17 -4.70 28.08 22.25
N ALA A 18 -3.43 27.97 22.61
CA ALA A 18 -2.74 26.68 22.72
C ALA A 18 -3.23 25.97 24.00
N GLY A 19 -4.37 25.28 23.90
CA GLY A 19 -4.73 24.24 24.85
C GLY A 19 -3.92 22.99 24.52
N CYS A 20 -2.80 22.77 25.20
CA CYS A 20 -2.10 21.49 25.13
C CYS A 20 -2.91 20.45 25.93
N GLY A 21 -3.81 19.74 25.25
CA GLY A 21 -4.34 18.48 25.75
C GLY A 21 -3.27 17.40 25.59
N LEU A 22 -2.62 16.99 26.67
CA LEU A 22 -1.87 15.75 26.69
C LEU A 22 -2.87 14.59 26.76
N SER A 23 -3.15 13.97 25.62
CA SER A 23 -3.72 12.64 25.57
C SER A 23 -2.58 11.64 25.75
N THR A 24 -2.52 10.97 26.90
CA THR A 24 -1.69 9.79 27.07
C THR A 24 -2.15 8.71 26.08
N PRO A 25 -1.28 8.14 25.25
CA PRO A 25 -1.67 7.03 24.40
C PRO A 25 -1.93 5.81 25.29
N GLU A 26 -3.20 5.43 25.41
CA GLU A 26 -3.56 4.11 25.92
C GLU A 26 -3.13 3.08 24.87
N THR A 27 -2.07 2.31 25.16
CA THR A 27 -1.64 1.20 24.32
C THR A 27 -2.64 0.05 24.47
N PRO A 28 -3.31 -0.41 23.40
CA PRO A 28 -4.10 -1.62 23.44
C PRO A 28 -3.15 -2.82 23.60
N VAL A 29 -3.13 -3.42 24.79
CA VAL A 29 -2.38 -4.65 25.06
C VAL A 29 -3.05 -5.79 24.29
N GLY A 30 -2.43 -6.24 23.20
CA GLY A 30 -2.87 -7.44 22.47
C GLY A 30 -2.82 -7.38 20.93
N SER A 31 -2.40 -6.27 20.33
CA SER A 31 -2.21 -6.23 18.86
C SER A 31 -0.85 -6.81 18.47
N PRO A 32 -0.76 -7.62 17.39
CA PRO A 32 0.53 -7.98 16.80
C PRO A 32 1.29 -6.70 16.39
N PRO A 33 2.63 -6.71 16.38
CA PRO A 33 3.39 -5.53 16.01
C PRO A 33 3.05 -5.13 14.56
N VAL A 34 2.42 -3.97 14.40
CA VAL A 34 2.30 -3.32 13.09
C VAL A 34 3.63 -2.61 12.86
N ILE A 35 4.47 -3.18 11.99
CA ILE A 35 5.73 -2.55 11.59
C ILE A 35 5.38 -1.39 10.65
N VAL A 36 5.43 -0.17 11.17
CA VAL A 36 5.31 1.07 10.38
C VAL A 36 6.71 1.65 10.22
N HIS A 37 7.31 1.50 9.04
CA HIS A 37 8.52 2.25 8.71
C HIS A 37 8.11 3.65 8.25
N GLU A 38 8.39 4.67 9.07
CA GLU A 38 8.30 6.06 8.63
C GLU A 38 9.26 6.28 7.46
N ARG A 39 8.74 6.88 6.38
CA ARG A 39 9.48 7.13 5.15
C ARG A 39 10.59 8.15 5.42
N SER A 40 11.78 7.67 5.74
CA SER A 40 13.00 8.47 5.78
C SER A 40 13.95 7.99 4.69
N ASP A 41 14.09 8.84 3.68
CA ASP A 41 15.10 8.84 2.62
C ASP A 41 15.07 7.78 1.49
N SER A 42 15.63 8.26 0.39
CA SER A 42 15.49 7.90 -1.02
C SER A 42 16.15 6.58 -1.47
N ASP A 43 16.19 5.54 -0.63
CA ASP A 43 16.94 4.31 -0.93
C ASP A 43 16.07 3.10 -1.32
N THR A 44 14.74 3.23 -1.35
CA THR A 44 13.87 2.13 -1.78
C THR A 44 13.71 2.15 -3.31
N THR A 45 14.09 1.05 -3.97
CA THR A 45 13.91 0.89 -5.44
C THR A 45 12.44 0.93 -5.85
N TYR A 46 11.55 0.60 -4.91
CA TYR A 46 10.11 0.49 -5.15
C TYR A 46 9.33 1.65 -4.53
N ALA A 47 8.23 2.02 -5.19
CA ALA A 47 7.21 2.88 -4.61
C ALA A 47 6.32 2.02 -3.67
N GLY A 48 6.82 1.72 -2.48
CA GLY A 48 6.14 0.88 -1.50
C GLY A 48 6.95 0.71 -0.22
N LEU A 49 6.46 -0.16 0.67
CA LEU A 49 7.26 -0.69 1.77
C LEU A 49 7.95 -1.96 1.26
N GLU A 50 9.27 -1.89 1.10
CA GLU A 50 10.07 -3.08 0.94
C GLU A 50 10.16 -3.78 2.29
N VAL A 51 9.84 -5.08 2.31
CA VAL A 51 9.83 -5.87 3.54
C VAL A 51 11.06 -6.78 3.54
N GLU A 52 11.97 -6.51 4.49
CA GLU A 52 13.20 -7.26 4.66
C GLU A 52 13.37 -7.72 6.13
N PRO A 53 13.54 -9.04 6.38
CA PRO A 53 13.52 -10.12 5.39
C PRO A 53 12.10 -10.34 4.83
N GLY A 54 12.01 -10.85 3.59
CA GLY A 54 10.73 -11.22 3.00
C GLY A 54 10.01 -12.34 3.75
N PHE A 55 8.69 -12.48 3.53
CA PHE A 55 7.89 -13.55 4.12
C PHE A 55 7.95 -14.83 3.29
N GLU A 56 7.98 -15.98 3.97
CA GLU A 56 7.69 -17.26 3.32
C GLU A 56 6.18 -17.38 3.05
N LEU A 57 5.81 -17.76 1.83
CA LEU A 57 4.41 -17.99 1.49
C LEU A 57 3.88 -19.21 2.26
N PRO A 58 2.67 -19.12 2.85
CA PRO A 58 2.09 -20.23 3.57
C PRO A 58 1.76 -21.38 2.61
N ARG A 59 1.90 -22.62 3.08
CA ARG A 59 1.42 -23.83 2.37
C ARG A 59 -0.10 -24.02 2.48
N ALA A 60 -0.85 -22.92 2.52
CA ALA A 60 -2.30 -22.93 2.57
C ALA A 60 -2.88 -23.33 1.20
N THR A 61 -3.96 -24.10 1.23
CA THR A 61 -4.71 -24.48 0.03
C THR A 61 -6.06 -23.78 0.08
N LEU A 62 -6.33 -22.97 -0.94
CA LEU A 62 -7.59 -22.25 -1.14
C LEU A 62 -8.41 -22.91 -2.26
N THR A 63 -9.64 -22.43 -2.42
CA THR A 63 -10.52 -22.80 -3.53
C THR A 63 -10.57 -21.64 -4.52
N THR A 64 -10.41 -21.93 -5.81
CA THR A 64 -10.54 -20.96 -6.91
C THR A 64 -12.01 -20.69 -7.24
N ASP A 65 -12.27 -19.68 -8.08
CA ASP A 65 -13.61 -19.30 -8.54
C ASP A 65 -14.31 -20.39 -9.38
N ASP A 66 -13.54 -21.28 -9.99
CA ASP A 66 -14.04 -22.47 -10.71
C ASP A 66 -14.12 -23.74 -9.82
N GLY A 67 -13.80 -23.64 -8.53
CA GLY A 67 -13.90 -24.73 -7.56
C GLY A 67 -12.68 -25.67 -7.49
N ALA A 68 -11.60 -25.39 -8.24
CA ALA A 68 -10.34 -26.11 -8.12
C ALA A 68 -9.60 -25.78 -6.80
N ARG A 69 -8.61 -26.62 -6.46
CA ARG A 69 -7.72 -26.39 -5.31
C ARG A 69 -6.48 -25.63 -5.77
N PHE A 70 -6.06 -24.64 -4.99
CA PHE A 70 -4.87 -23.84 -5.27
C PHE A 70 -4.00 -23.67 -4.03
N ASN A 71 -2.73 -24.05 -4.11
CA ASN A 71 -1.76 -23.95 -3.03
C ASN A 71 -0.85 -22.73 -3.20
N LEU A 72 -0.93 -21.76 -2.27
CA LEU A 72 -0.23 -20.48 -2.39
C LEU A 72 1.30 -20.59 -2.44
N GLY A 73 1.87 -21.63 -1.83
CA GLY A 73 3.32 -21.86 -1.79
C GLY A 73 3.85 -22.83 -2.84
N ARG A 74 2.99 -23.41 -3.70
CA ARG A 74 3.39 -24.45 -4.67
C ARG A 74 2.85 -24.25 -6.08
N ASP A 75 1.67 -23.67 -6.23
CA ASP A 75 0.93 -23.64 -7.50
C ASP A 75 1.07 -22.27 -8.20
N LEU A 76 2.21 -21.59 -8.03
CA LEU A 76 2.49 -20.30 -8.67
C LEU A 76 3.14 -20.52 -10.05
N ASP A 77 2.46 -20.08 -11.10
CA ASP A 77 2.90 -20.32 -12.48
C ASP A 77 3.82 -19.23 -13.05
N ARG A 78 3.85 -18.04 -12.43
CA ARG A 78 4.64 -16.89 -12.90
C ARG A 78 5.71 -16.47 -11.90
N PRO A 79 6.85 -15.95 -12.37
CA PRO A 79 7.96 -15.54 -11.50
C PRO A 79 7.62 -14.33 -10.63
N VAL A 80 6.63 -13.52 -11.01
CA VAL A 80 6.13 -12.41 -10.19
C VAL A 80 4.64 -12.63 -9.94
N THR A 81 4.28 -12.77 -8.67
CA THR A 81 2.88 -12.87 -8.23
C THR A 81 2.53 -11.70 -7.35
N VAL A 82 1.48 -10.96 -7.70
CA VAL A 82 0.90 -9.91 -6.87
C VAL A 82 -0.35 -10.49 -6.19
N PHE A 83 -0.32 -10.59 -4.86
CA PHE A 83 -1.49 -10.96 -4.08
C PHE A 83 -2.29 -9.70 -3.73
N PHE A 84 -3.55 -9.66 -4.14
CA PHE A 84 -4.48 -8.62 -3.72
C PHE A 84 -5.62 -9.25 -2.91
N PHE A 85 -5.73 -8.81 -1.66
CA PHE A 85 -6.79 -9.24 -0.75
C PHE A 85 -7.95 -8.25 -0.82
N GLY A 86 -9.13 -8.71 -1.21
CA GLY A 86 -10.32 -7.87 -1.38
C GLY A 86 -11.61 -8.68 -1.32
N TYR A 87 -12.75 -8.08 -1.62
CA TYR A 87 -14.04 -8.78 -1.73
C TYR A 87 -14.89 -8.13 -2.82
N THR A 88 -15.72 -8.90 -3.50
CA THR A 88 -16.42 -8.45 -4.72
C THR A 88 -17.58 -7.47 -4.45
N GLY A 89 -18.09 -7.42 -3.21
CA GLY A 89 -19.09 -6.44 -2.77
C GLY A 89 -18.53 -5.04 -2.49
N CYS A 90 -17.21 -4.87 -2.51
CA CYS A 90 -16.52 -3.62 -2.27
C CYS A 90 -16.66 -2.69 -3.49
N ASN A 91 -17.41 -1.60 -3.36
CA ASN A 91 -17.78 -0.73 -4.48
C ASN A 91 -16.89 0.51 -4.69
N ASP A 92 -15.77 0.59 -3.97
CA ASP A 92 -14.87 1.75 -3.99
C ASP A 92 -13.41 1.31 -4.21
N VAL A 93 -12.68 1.06 -3.13
CA VAL A 93 -11.23 0.84 -3.19
C VAL A 93 -10.83 -0.43 -3.94
N CYS A 94 -11.64 -1.50 -3.88
CA CYS A 94 -11.28 -2.77 -4.50
C CYS A 94 -11.28 -2.74 -6.03
N PRO A 95 -12.33 -2.25 -6.72
CA PRO A 95 -12.29 -2.07 -8.17
C PRO A 95 -11.27 -1.01 -8.60
N LEU A 96 -11.01 0.01 -7.77
CA LEU A 96 -9.99 1.01 -8.04
C LEU A 96 -8.58 0.39 -8.07
N VAL A 97 -8.20 -0.36 -7.02
CA VAL A 97 -6.90 -1.03 -6.95
C VAL A 97 -6.72 -2.04 -8.09
N MET A 98 -7.75 -2.81 -8.43
CA MET A 98 -7.67 -3.76 -9.54
C MET A 98 -7.47 -3.05 -10.90
N SER A 99 -8.08 -1.87 -11.07
CA SER A 99 -7.87 -1.04 -12.26
C SER A 99 -6.42 -0.55 -12.33
N ASP A 100 -5.86 -0.08 -11.21
CA ASP A 100 -4.47 0.35 -11.13
C ASP A 100 -3.48 -0.79 -11.43
N LEU A 101 -3.73 -2.00 -10.90
CA LEU A 101 -2.93 -3.19 -11.20
C LEU A 101 -2.99 -3.55 -12.70
N THR A 102 -4.18 -3.51 -13.29
CA THR A 102 -4.35 -3.77 -14.73
C THR A 102 -3.55 -2.77 -15.57
N LEU A 103 -3.61 -1.48 -15.23
CA LEU A 103 -2.84 -0.44 -15.90
C LEU A 103 -1.33 -0.60 -15.68
N ALA A 104 -0.90 -0.98 -14.49
CA ALA A 104 0.51 -1.23 -14.18
C ALA A 104 1.08 -2.37 -15.04
N VAL A 105 0.37 -3.50 -15.12
CA VAL A 105 0.77 -4.64 -15.97
C VAL A 105 0.75 -4.24 -17.45
N ALA A 106 -0.27 -3.51 -17.91
CA ALA A 106 -0.37 -3.07 -19.30
C ALA A 106 0.79 -2.15 -19.73
N ARG A 107 1.34 -1.35 -18.82
CA ARG A 107 2.49 -0.46 -19.07
C ARG A 107 3.82 -1.20 -19.20
N LEU A 108 3.90 -2.47 -18.77
CA LEU A 108 5.11 -3.26 -18.93
C LEU A 108 5.40 -3.55 -20.42
N PRO A 109 6.68 -3.67 -20.81
CA PRO A 109 7.05 -4.25 -22.10
C PRO A 109 6.40 -5.62 -22.29
N ALA A 110 6.01 -5.95 -23.53
CA ALA A 110 5.27 -7.19 -23.83
C ALA A 110 5.95 -8.45 -23.26
N ALA A 111 7.28 -8.53 -23.37
CA ALA A 111 8.07 -9.66 -22.85
C ALA A 111 8.04 -9.83 -21.31
N LEU A 112 7.56 -8.84 -20.57
CA LEU A 112 7.42 -8.89 -19.11
C LEU A 112 5.97 -9.09 -18.65
N ARG A 113 4.97 -8.81 -19.50
CA ARG A 113 3.55 -8.96 -19.12
C ARG A 113 3.22 -10.40 -18.74
N ASP A 114 3.69 -11.35 -19.55
CA ASP A 114 3.47 -12.78 -19.31
C ASP A 114 4.29 -13.33 -18.12
N LYS A 115 5.10 -12.50 -17.45
CA LYS A 115 5.85 -12.88 -16.24
C LYS A 115 5.15 -12.47 -14.95
N VAL A 116 4.07 -11.71 -15.05
CA VAL A 116 3.31 -11.22 -13.89
C VAL A 116 1.95 -11.91 -13.87
N GLN A 117 1.57 -12.42 -12.71
CA GLN A 117 0.19 -12.80 -12.41
C GLN A 117 -0.34 -12.01 -11.22
N VAL A 118 -1.64 -11.72 -11.23
CA VAL A 118 -2.35 -11.12 -10.10
C VAL A 118 -3.30 -12.18 -9.56
N LEU A 119 -3.19 -12.48 -8.26
CA LEU A 119 -4.12 -13.37 -7.56
C LEU A 119 -5.03 -12.53 -6.65
N PHE A 120 -6.32 -12.51 -6.99
CA PHE A 120 -7.36 -11.94 -6.13
C PHE A 120 -7.76 -12.96 -5.08
N VAL A 121 -7.52 -12.65 -3.81
CA VAL A 121 -7.87 -13.50 -2.67
C VAL A 121 -9.05 -12.87 -1.95
N THR A 122 -10.21 -13.55 -1.93
CA THR A 122 -11.38 -13.00 -1.23
C THR A 122 -11.14 -12.98 0.29
N SER A 123 -11.40 -11.83 0.93
CA SER A 123 -11.45 -11.69 2.39
C SER A 123 -12.85 -11.97 2.95
N ASP A 124 -13.85 -12.14 2.08
CA ASP A 124 -15.25 -12.44 2.42
C ASP A 124 -15.70 -13.68 1.59
N PRO A 125 -15.37 -14.90 2.05
CA PRO A 125 -15.66 -16.15 1.36
C PRO A 125 -17.11 -16.64 1.51
#